data_AF-A0AA44US73-F1
#
_entry.id   AF-A0AA44US73-F1
#
_cell.length_a   1.000
_cell.length_b   1.000
_cell.length_c   1.000
_cell.angle_alpha   90.00
_cell.angle_beta   90.00
_cell.angle_gamma   90.00
#
_symmetry.space_group_name_H-M   'P 1'
#
loop_
_entity.id
_entity.type
_entity.pdbx_description
1 polymer ?
#
loop_
_entity_poly.entity_id
_entity_poly.type
_entity_poly.pdbx_seq_one_letter_code
_entity_poly.pdbx_strand_id
1 'polypeptide(L)'
;MRRSALPVRRASVAWRAPGDPDTVGAMTTAQDMPQVQQCSATSCSYNSDSSCGAGAITISGDHAHCGTFVEISFRGGSGNGLVGACHRSDCRFNEKLECTASSVNIGAGADAADCLTYEAK
;
A
#
# COMPACT_ATOMS: atom_id res chain seq x y z
N MET A 1 37.09 -63.37 9.10
CA MET A 1 37.38 -61.93 9.28
C MET A 1 36.15 -61.15 8.83
N ARG A 2 35.37 -60.61 9.78
CA ARG A 2 34.08 -59.95 9.55
C ARG A 2 34.29 -58.54 8.97
N ARG A 3 33.72 -58.24 7.81
CA ARG A 3 33.65 -56.88 7.26
C ARG A 3 32.54 -56.12 7.99
N SER A 4 32.91 -55.13 8.80
CA SER A 4 31.96 -54.20 9.42
C SER A 4 31.46 -53.21 8.36
N ALA A 5 30.17 -53.22 8.07
CA ALA A 5 29.52 -52.19 7.25
C ALA A 5 29.06 -51.04 8.15
N LEU A 6 29.58 -49.83 7.90
CA LEU A 6 29.07 -48.59 8.52
C LEU A 6 27.77 -48.16 7.82
N PRO A 7 26.75 -47.68 8.55
CA PRO A 7 25.54 -47.19 7.91
C PRO A 7 25.79 -45.82 7.27
N VAL A 8 25.50 -45.73 5.97
CA VAL A 8 25.49 -44.47 5.21
C VAL A 8 24.33 -43.62 5.74
N ARG A 9 24.65 -42.57 6.50
CA ARG A 9 23.65 -41.59 6.93
C ARG A 9 23.13 -40.84 5.71
N ARG A 10 21.89 -41.12 5.30
CA ARG A 10 21.15 -40.26 4.38
C ARG A 10 20.98 -38.90 5.04
N ALA A 11 21.64 -37.87 4.51
CA ALA A 11 21.30 -36.50 4.83
C ALA A 11 19.89 -36.23 4.28
N SER A 12 18.89 -36.25 5.16
CA SER A 12 17.55 -35.77 4.83
C SER A 12 17.65 -34.27 4.59
N VAL A 13 17.62 -33.85 3.33
CA VAL A 13 17.34 -32.46 2.98
C VAL A 13 15.90 -32.21 3.43
N ALA A 14 15.74 -31.53 4.56
CA ALA A 14 14.44 -31.10 5.03
C ALA A 14 13.91 -30.04 4.07
N TRP A 15 12.93 -30.41 3.26
CA TRP A 15 12.12 -29.44 2.52
C TRP A 15 11.35 -28.60 3.55
N ARG A 16 11.79 -27.36 3.79
CA ARG A 16 11.01 -26.38 4.54
C ARG A 16 9.84 -25.93 3.68
N ALA A 17 8.63 -26.03 4.20
CA ALA A 17 7.46 -25.49 3.56
C ALA A 17 7.53 -23.94 3.59
N PRO A 18 7.08 -23.23 2.54
CA PRO A 18 6.88 -21.79 2.61
C PRO A 18 5.78 -21.48 3.64
N GLY A 19 6.10 -20.68 4.67
CA GLY A 19 5.13 -20.27 5.70
C GLY A 19 5.61 -20.22 7.16
N ASP A 20 6.92 -20.31 7.46
CA ASP A 20 7.44 -20.06 8.82
C ASP A 20 7.19 -18.58 9.20
N PRO A 21 6.34 -18.26 10.20
CA PRO A 21 5.99 -16.88 10.57
C PRO A 21 7.17 -16.09 11.14
N ASP A 22 8.24 -16.76 11.56
CA ASP A 22 9.43 -16.14 12.14
C ASP A 22 10.48 -15.72 11.09
N THR A 23 10.27 -16.03 9.79
CA THR A 23 11.26 -15.74 8.73
C THR A 23 10.75 -14.88 7.57
N VAL A 24 9.43 -14.65 7.49
CA VAL A 24 8.83 -13.71 6.54
C VAL A 24 8.67 -12.39 7.27
N GLY A 25 9.43 -11.35 6.87
CA GLY A 25 9.23 -10.01 7.41
C GLY A 25 7.75 -9.62 7.35
N ALA A 26 7.25 -8.94 8.38
CA ALA A 26 5.84 -8.56 8.48
C ALA A 26 5.33 -7.99 7.14
N MET A 27 4.37 -8.68 6.53
CA MET A 27 3.78 -8.29 5.26
C MET A 27 2.66 -7.29 5.56
N THR A 28 2.77 -6.07 5.05
CA THR A 28 1.71 -5.06 5.13
C THR A 28 0.46 -5.60 4.44
N THR A 29 -0.64 -5.70 5.17
CA THR A 29 -1.94 -6.10 4.63
C THR A 29 -2.81 -4.88 4.37
N ALA A 30 -3.94 -5.06 3.67
CA ALA A 30 -4.84 -3.95 3.39
C ALA A 30 -5.41 -3.25 4.64
N GLN A 31 -5.40 -3.94 5.80
CA GLN A 31 -5.86 -3.38 7.07
C GLN A 31 -4.84 -2.41 7.68
N ASP A 32 -3.57 -2.53 7.30
CA ASP A 32 -2.47 -1.71 7.79
C ASP A 32 -2.30 -0.42 6.98
N MET A 33 -2.90 -0.35 5.78
CA MET A 33 -2.82 0.81 4.90
C MET A 33 -3.70 1.97 5.38
N PRO A 34 -3.23 3.23 5.30
CA PRO A 34 -4.03 4.40 5.63
C PRO A 34 -5.30 4.48 4.78
N GLN A 35 -6.44 4.63 5.46
CA GLN A 35 -7.72 4.85 4.80
C GLN A 35 -7.82 6.31 4.32
N VAL A 36 -8.43 6.51 3.16
CA VAL A 36 -8.91 7.82 2.73
C VAL A 36 -10.22 8.10 3.45
N GLN A 37 -10.18 9.03 4.40
CA GLN A 37 -11.36 9.43 5.16
C GLN A 37 -12.31 10.30 4.35
N GLN A 38 -11.77 11.16 3.49
CA GLN A 38 -12.56 12.13 2.73
C GLN A 38 -11.93 12.36 1.36
N CYS A 39 -12.75 12.37 0.31
CA CYS A 39 -12.34 12.74 -1.04
C CYS A 39 -13.24 13.87 -1.58
N SER A 40 -12.72 15.09 -1.68
CA SER A 40 -13.47 16.24 -2.21
C SER A 40 -13.21 16.52 -3.70
N ALA A 41 -12.39 15.72 -4.37
CA ALA A 41 -12.15 15.82 -5.81
C ALA A 41 -13.39 15.34 -6.60
N THR A 42 -14.28 16.27 -6.95
CA THR A 42 -15.61 15.96 -7.49
C THR A 42 -15.60 15.39 -8.90
N SER A 43 -14.56 15.65 -9.69
CA SER A 43 -14.39 15.10 -11.04
C SER A 43 -13.78 13.69 -11.06
N CYS A 44 -13.30 13.20 -9.92
CA CYS A 44 -12.66 11.88 -9.82
C CYS A 44 -13.68 10.75 -9.90
N SER A 45 -13.49 9.80 -10.82
CA SER A 45 -14.40 8.66 -11.01
C SER A 45 -14.41 7.66 -9.85
N TYR A 46 -13.40 7.68 -8.97
CA TYR A 46 -13.38 6.89 -7.72
C TYR A 46 -14.05 7.60 -6.55
N ASN A 47 -14.51 8.84 -6.71
CA ASN A 47 -15.21 9.58 -5.67
C ASN A 47 -16.72 9.30 -5.75
N SER A 48 -17.25 8.62 -4.73
CA SER A 48 -18.68 8.42 -4.55
C SER A 48 -19.11 9.10 -3.26
N ASP A 49 -19.93 10.14 -3.38
CA ASP A 49 -20.50 10.88 -2.24
C ASP A 49 -19.45 11.28 -1.19
N SER A 50 -18.38 11.95 -1.64
CA SER A 50 -17.30 12.40 -0.77
C SER A 50 -16.44 11.26 -0.16
N SER A 51 -16.65 10.02 -0.58
CA SER A 51 -15.86 8.85 -0.19
C SER A 51 -15.07 8.30 -1.36
N CYS A 52 -13.77 8.03 -1.16
CA CYS A 52 -12.94 7.41 -2.18
C CYS A 52 -13.14 5.89 -2.19
N GLY A 53 -13.35 5.29 -3.35
CA GLY A 53 -13.46 3.84 -3.54
C GLY A 53 -12.21 3.17 -4.15
N ALA A 54 -11.09 3.88 -4.26
CA ALA A 54 -9.87 3.36 -4.87
C ALA A 54 -9.05 2.51 -3.87
N GLY A 55 -9.03 1.19 -4.05
CA GLY A 55 -8.38 0.26 -3.11
C GLY A 55 -6.84 0.30 -3.08
N ALA A 56 -6.20 1.09 -3.95
CA ALA A 56 -4.75 1.29 -3.95
C ALA A 56 -4.40 2.65 -4.59
N ILE A 57 -4.19 3.66 -3.75
CA ILE A 57 -3.82 5.02 -4.14
C ILE A 57 -2.31 5.19 -4.00
N THR A 58 -1.71 5.86 -4.98
CA THR A 58 -0.32 6.32 -4.89
C THR A 58 -0.29 7.84 -4.73
N ILE A 59 0.43 8.37 -3.75
CA ILE A 59 0.68 9.81 -3.61
C ILE A 59 2.02 10.15 -4.26
N SER A 60 2.04 11.09 -5.22
CA SER A 60 3.24 11.37 -6.03
C SER A 60 3.23 12.80 -6.60
N GLY A 61 4.22 13.13 -7.44
CA GLY A 61 4.31 14.44 -8.10
C GLY A 61 4.68 15.59 -7.16
N ASP A 62 4.96 16.77 -7.69
CA ASP A 62 5.46 17.91 -6.90
C ASP A 62 4.41 18.53 -5.97
N HIS A 63 3.13 18.22 -6.18
CA HIS A 63 2.01 18.72 -5.38
C HIS A 63 1.31 17.65 -4.54
N ALA A 64 1.92 16.46 -4.42
CA ALA A 64 1.35 15.31 -3.72
C ALA A 64 0.01 14.84 -4.34
N HIS A 65 -0.03 14.88 -5.66
CA HIS A 65 -1.10 14.40 -6.51
C HIS A 65 -1.50 12.96 -6.17
N CYS A 66 -2.81 12.72 -6.13
CA CYS A 66 -3.44 11.41 -6.06
C CYS A 66 -3.26 10.69 -7.41
N GLY A 67 -2.26 9.82 -7.54
CA GLY A 67 -1.92 9.15 -8.79
C GLY A 67 -3.00 8.22 -9.36
N THR A 68 -4.02 7.88 -8.58
CA THR A 68 -5.18 7.07 -9.02
C THR A 68 -6.35 7.94 -9.51
N PHE A 69 -6.20 9.27 -9.44
CA PHE A 69 -7.17 10.20 -10.00
C PHE A 69 -7.43 9.92 -11.49
N VAL A 70 -8.69 9.93 -11.87
CA VAL A 70 -9.12 9.79 -13.27
C VAL A 70 -10.45 10.49 -13.46
N GLU A 71 -10.59 11.24 -14.56
CA GLU A 71 -11.82 11.93 -14.96
C GLU A 71 -12.46 11.22 -16.14
N ILE A 72 -13.29 10.22 -15.85
CA ILE A 72 -14.08 9.49 -16.86
C ILE A 72 -15.55 9.38 -16.44
N SER A 73 -16.41 9.11 -17.42
CA SER A 73 -17.87 9.18 -17.28
C SER A 73 -18.51 8.07 -16.43
N PHE A 74 -17.82 6.97 -16.17
CA PHE A 74 -18.33 5.89 -15.31
C PHE A 74 -17.66 5.93 -13.93
N ARG A 75 -18.42 5.52 -12.89
CA ARG A 75 -17.91 5.43 -11.52
C ARG A 75 -17.21 4.10 -11.30
N GLY A 76 -16.05 4.14 -10.64
CA GLY A 76 -15.24 2.98 -10.32
C GLY A 76 -14.99 2.85 -8.83
N GLY A 77 -14.40 1.72 -8.45
CA GLY A 77 -14.06 1.44 -7.06
C GLY A 77 -15.21 0.86 -6.25
N SER A 78 -14.84 0.22 -5.15
CA SER A 78 -15.74 -0.40 -4.20
C SER A 78 -15.05 -0.46 -2.85
N GLY A 79 -15.78 -0.19 -1.77
CA GLY A 79 -15.21 -0.16 -0.43
C GLY A 79 -14.53 1.16 -0.09
N ASN A 80 -13.59 1.12 0.84
CA ASN A 80 -12.88 2.29 1.34
C ASN A 80 -11.56 2.48 0.59
N GLY A 81 -11.25 3.72 0.23
CA GLY A 81 -10.01 4.06 -0.46
C GLY A 81 -8.81 3.87 0.45
N LEU A 82 -7.72 3.32 -0.09
CA LEU A 82 -6.50 3.00 0.66
C LEU A 82 -5.30 3.66 0.00
N VAL A 83 -4.36 4.20 0.78
CA VAL A 83 -3.06 4.65 0.25
C VAL A 83 -2.07 3.50 0.31
N GLY A 84 -1.78 2.91 -0.85
CA GLY A 84 -0.82 1.80 -0.98
C GLY A 84 0.62 2.24 -1.18
N ALA A 85 0.86 3.47 -1.64
CA ALA A 85 2.21 3.99 -1.81
C ALA A 85 2.27 5.51 -1.63
N CYS A 86 3.39 5.99 -1.09
CA CYS A 86 3.74 7.40 -1.01
C CYS A 86 5.12 7.60 -1.63
N HIS A 87 5.19 8.19 -2.82
CA HIS A 87 6.45 8.44 -3.54
C HIS A 87 7.07 9.79 -3.19
N ARG A 88 6.42 10.59 -2.33
CA ARG A 88 6.95 11.86 -1.81
C ARG A 88 8.00 11.60 -0.75
N SER A 89 9.28 11.55 -1.12
CA SER A 89 10.38 11.32 -0.19
C SER A 89 10.46 12.37 0.93
N ASP A 90 10.00 13.58 0.64
CA ASP A 90 9.91 14.72 1.55
C ASP A 90 8.65 14.71 2.43
N CYS A 91 7.69 13.80 2.24
CA CYS A 91 6.51 13.72 3.09
C CYS A 91 6.86 13.20 4.50
N ARG A 92 6.38 13.88 5.56
CA ARG A 92 6.58 13.48 6.97
C ARG A 92 6.00 12.12 7.31
N PHE A 93 4.94 11.72 6.61
CA PHE A 93 4.24 10.44 6.79
C PHE A 93 4.81 9.33 5.90
N ASN A 94 5.83 9.61 5.09
CA ASN A 94 6.45 8.59 4.25
C ASN A 94 7.53 7.84 5.05
N GLU A 95 7.26 6.55 5.27
CA GLU A 95 8.22 5.57 5.74
C GLU A 95 8.42 4.50 4.66
N LYS A 96 9.62 4.42 4.07
CA LYS A 96 9.99 3.40 3.08
C LYS A 96 9.03 3.29 1.88
N LEU A 97 8.52 4.43 1.40
CA LEU A 97 7.52 4.54 0.32
C LEU A 97 6.10 4.11 0.70
N GLU A 98 5.85 3.86 1.99
CA GLU A 98 4.52 3.62 2.54
C GLU A 98 4.06 4.83 3.35
N CYS A 99 2.77 5.14 3.27
CA CYS A 99 2.18 6.22 4.06
C CYS A 99 1.84 5.68 5.46
N THR A 100 2.20 6.41 6.50
CA THR A 100 1.93 6.05 7.92
C THR A 100 0.95 7.00 8.60
N ALA A 101 0.30 7.89 7.84
CA ALA A 101 -0.74 8.76 8.38
C ALA A 101 -1.92 7.92 8.91
N SER A 102 -2.55 8.37 10.01
CA SER A 102 -3.73 7.67 10.56
C SER A 102 -4.93 7.67 9.61
N SER A 103 -5.07 8.72 8.82
CA SER A 103 -6.03 8.83 7.73
C SER A 103 -5.55 9.83 6.69
N VAL A 104 -6.09 9.73 5.47
CA VAL A 104 -5.74 10.59 4.34
C VAL A 104 -6.96 11.33 3.83
N ASN A 105 -6.81 12.61 3.51
CA ASN A 105 -7.81 13.41 2.83
C ASN A 105 -7.30 13.74 1.42
N ILE A 106 -8.15 13.52 0.42
CA ILE A 106 -7.89 13.88 -0.98
C ILE A 106 -8.82 15.02 -1.38
N GLY A 107 -8.33 15.98 -2.15
CA GLY A 107 -9.15 17.07 -2.64
C GLY A 107 -8.41 18.00 -3.59
N ALA A 108 -9.09 19.03 -4.08
CA ALA A 108 -8.44 20.02 -4.94
C ALA A 108 -7.34 20.77 -4.17
N GLY A 109 -6.15 20.86 -4.77
CA GLY A 109 -4.99 21.58 -4.26
C GLY A 109 -4.37 22.42 -5.38
N ALA A 110 -3.11 22.14 -5.72
CA ALA A 110 -2.51 22.63 -6.96
C ALA A 110 -3.02 21.86 -8.19
N ASP A 111 -3.32 20.56 -8.02
CA ASP A 111 -4.00 19.73 -9.01
C ASP A 111 -5.46 19.46 -8.61
N ALA A 112 -6.22 18.84 -9.52
CA ALA A 112 -7.63 18.50 -9.29
C ALA A 112 -7.83 17.51 -8.12
N ALA A 113 -6.81 16.71 -7.80
CA ALA A 113 -6.81 15.77 -6.69
C ALA A 113 -5.41 15.63 -6.09
N ASP A 114 -5.19 16.30 -4.97
CA ASP A 114 -3.98 16.24 -4.15
C ASP A 114 -4.27 15.60 -2.79
N CYS A 115 -3.22 15.05 -2.19
CA CYS A 115 -3.22 14.64 -0.80
C CYS A 115 -3.19 15.88 0.10
N LEU A 116 -4.35 16.26 0.65
CA LEU A 116 -4.48 17.38 1.58
C LEU A 116 -3.87 17.07 2.97
N THR A 117 -3.57 15.79 3.23
CA THR A 117 -2.83 15.36 4.43
C THR A 117 -1.31 15.49 4.23
N TYR A 118 -0.81 15.76 3.02
CA TYR A 118 0.61 15.92 2.79
C TYR A 118 1.21 17.03 3.65
N GLU A 119 2.38 16.77 4.22
CA GLU A 119 3.18 17.75 4.94
C GLU A 119 4.65 17.42 4.74
N ALA A 120 5.45 18.42 4.37
CA ALA A 120 6.88 18.26 4.16
C ALA A 120 7.64 18.06 5.49
N LYS A 121 8.75 17.32 5.44
CA LYS A 121 9.72 17.17 6.54
C LYS A 121 10.60 18.40 6.72
#